data_AF-A0A511TG27-F1
#
_entry.id   AF-A0A511TG27-F1
#
_cell.length_a   1.000
_cell.length_b   1.000
_cell.length_c   1.000
_cell.angle_alpha   90.00
_cell.angle_beta   90.00
_cell.angle_gamma   90.00
#
_symmetry.space_group_name_H-M   'P 1'
#
loop_
_entity.id
_entity.type
_entity.pdbx_description
1 polymer ?
#
loop_
_entity_poly.entity_id
_entity_poly.type
_entity_poly.pdbx_seq_one_letter_code
_entity_poly.pdbx_strand_id
1 'polypeptide(L)'
;MSERGRKAAGLARFFRQQPDRIAALWRRMRMSAHDSDGSQAPLSQLDGLVEPFVRELGVMLEGDDTSPWSRTKAVLRLSPERGARALHEEFSALRRCLVDAAEVLGGGDGDKERINRAVDEAVDSAVALLQRLRDSRVEGPRVPFGGLVVEYFERPSRVRHVPPGSRDGRTAMH
;
A
#
# COMPACT_ATOMS: atom_id res chain seq x y z
N MET A 1 27.61 -14.01 17.20
CA MET A 1 26.42 -13.46 16.48
C MET A 1 25.60 -14.65 15.99
N SER A 2 24.38 -14.83 16.49
CA SER A 2 23.55 -16.00 16.16
C SER A 2 23.01 -15.91 14.73
N GLU A 3 22.69 -17.05 14.11
CA GLU A 3 22.12 -17.12 12.76
C GLU A 3 20.83 -16.28 12.63
N ARG A 4 20.02 -16.25 13.70
CA ARG A 4 18.83 -15.38 13.82
C ARG A 4 19.17 -13.89 13.73
N GLY A 5 20.22 -13.44 14.41
CA GLY A 5 20.66 -12.04 14.35
C GLY A 5 21.16 -11.63 12.96
N ARG A 6 21.81 -12.54 12.23
CA ARG A 6 22.28 -12.28 10.85
C ARG A 6 21.12 -12.17 9.87
N LYS A 7 20.06 -12.97 10.05
CA LYS A 7 18.83 -12.91 9.21
C LYS A 7 18.01 -11.65 9.48
N ALA A 8 17.80 -11.27 10.75
CA ALA A 8 17.13 -10.03 11.11
C ALA A 8 17.85 -8.78 10.54
N ALA A 9 19.18 -8.73 10.66
CA ALA A 9 19.98 -7.68 10.04
C ALA A 9 19.88 -7.69 8.49
N GLY A 10 19.71 -8.87 7.88
CA GLY A 10 19.48 -9.04 6.45
C GLY A 10 18.15 -8.46 5.99
N LEU A 11 17.07 -8.76 6.72
CA LEU A 11 15.72 -8.23 6.47
C LEU A 11 15.69 -6.70 6.55
N ALA A 12 16.16 -6.15 7.67
CA ALA A 12 16.15 -4.71 7.91
C ALA A 12 16.92 -3.94 6.82
N ARG A 13 18.11 -4.46 6.46
CA ARG A 13 18.92 -3.92 5.37
C ARG A 13 18.21 -4.02 4.02
N PHE A 14 17.53 -5.13 3.73
CA PHE A 14 16.80 -5.29 2.46
C PHE A 14 15.67 -4.27 2.34
N PHE A 15 14.86 -4.10 3.39
CA PHE A 15 13.76 -3.13 3.40
C PHE A 15 14.27 -1.70 3.21
N ARG A 16 15.42 -1.35 3.81
CA ARG A 16 16.02 -0.03 3.67
C ARG A 16 16.64 0.21 2.29
N GLN A 17 17.29 -0.80 1.70
CA GLN A 17 18.08 -0.66 0.47
C GLN A 17 17.29 -0.95 -0.81
N GLN A 18 16.29 -1.83 -0.75
CA GLN A 18 15.48 -2.25 -1.90
C GLN A 18 13.96 -2.12 -1.65
N PRO A 19 13.46 -0.99 -1.12
CA PRO A 19 12.03 -0.81 -0.85
C PRO A 19 11.19 -0.79 -2.13
N ASP A 20 11.78 -0.37 -3.26
CA ASP A 20 11.18 -0.37 -4.59
C ASP A 20 10.77 -1.78 -5.03
N ARG A 21 11.56 -2.81 -4.69
CA ARG A 21 11.26 -4.20 -5.03
C ARG A 21 10.06 -4.74 -4.28
N ILE A 22 9.94 -4.38 -3.00
CA ILE A 22 8.76 -4.72 -2.17
C ILE A 22 7.53 -3.98 -2.70
N ALA A 23 7.65 -2.69 -3.02
CA ALA A 23 6.55 -1.93 -3.61
C ALA A 23 6.11 -2.51 -4.95
N ALA A 24 7.05 -2.92 -5.81
CA ALA A 24 6.75 -3.59 -7.07
C ALA A 24 6.07 -4.95 -6.87
N LEU A 25 6.49 -5.73 -5.86
CA LEU A 25 5.84 -6.99 -5.50
C LEU A 25 4.39 -6.76 -5.07
N TRP A 26 4.16 -5.82 -4.16
CA TRP A 26 2.81 -5.47 -3.69
C TRP A 26 1.91 -5.00 -4.84
N ARG A 27 2.42 -4.15 -5.75
CA ARG A 27 1.65 -3.72 -6.94
C ARG A 27 1.23 -4.90 -7.80
N ARG A 28 2.15 -5.83 -8.08
CA ARG A 28 1.83 -7.05 -8.85
C ARG A 28 0.76 -7.90 -8.17
N MET A 29 0.86 -8.10 -6.86
CA MET A 29 -0.14 -8.87 -6.09
C MET A 29 -1.53 -8.25 -6.18
N ARG A 30 -1.64 -6.92 -6.16
CA ARG A 30 -2.94 -6.25 -6.33
C ARG A 30 -3.49 -6.41 -7.75
N MET A 31 -2.66 -6.25 -8.77
CA MET A 31 -3.09 -6.38 -10.17
C MET A 31 -3.58 -7.79 -10.48
N SER A 32 -2.87 -8.82 -10.03
CA SER A 32 -3.31 -10.21 -10.21
C SER A 32 -4.65 -10.53 -9.54
N ALA A 33 -5.04 -9.78 -8.50
CA ALA A 33 -6.35 -9.95 -7.87
C ALA A 33 -7.49 -9.27 -8.65
N HIS A 34 -7.19 -8.33 -9.55
CA HIS A 34 -8.17 -7.56 -10.33
C HIS A 34 -8.31 -8.06 -11.78
N ASP A 35 -7.27 -8.69 -12.33
CA ASP A 35 -7.32 -9.28 -13.69
C ASP A 35 -8.40 -10.36 -13.82
N SER A 36 -8.85 -10.96 -12.72
CA SER A 36 -9.98 -11.89 -12.66
C SER A 36 -11.32 -11.29 -13.10
N ASP A 37 -11.48 -9.95 -13.05
CA ASP A 37 -12.73 -9.24 -13.37
C ASP A 37 -12.65 -8.41 -14.67
N GLY A 38 -11.57 -8.53 -15.44
CA GLY A 38 -11.39 -7.83 -16.72
C GLY A 38 -11.39 -6.29 -16.64
N SER A 39 -11.40 -5.74 -15.43
CA SER A 39 -11.47 -4.30 -15.16
C SER A 39 -10.09 -3.78 -14.77
N GLN A 40 -9.69 -2.64 -15.33
CA GLN A 40 -8.42 -2.00 -14.98
C GLN A 40 -8.48 -1.55 -13.52
N ALA A 41 -7.56 -2.07 -12.69
CA ALA A 41 -7.52 -1.75 -11.28
C ALA A 41 -7.39 -0.22 -11.07
N PRO A 42 -8.23 0.40 -10.22
CA PRO A 42 -8.06 1.80 -9.88
C PRO A 42 -6.67 2.06 -9.29
N LEU A 43 -6.12 3.27 -9.53
CA LEU A 43 -4.85 3.70 -8.92
C LEU A 43 -4.91 3.52 -7.39
N SER A 44 -3.84 3.00 -6.80
CA SER A 44 -3.79 2.73 -5.37
C SER A 44 -3.75 4.03 -4.57
N GLN A 45 -4.47 4.09 -3.46
CA GLN A 45 -4.32 5.18 -2.50
C GLN A 45 -2.91 5.16 -1.84
N LEU A 46 -2.31 3.97 -1.74
CA LEU A 46 -0.98 3.78 -1.16
C LEU A 46 0.19 3.84 -2.17
N ASP A 47 -0.04 4.05 -3.48
CA ASP A 47 1.00 3.85 -4.51
C ASP A 47 2.28 4.69 -4.31
N GLY A 48 2.11 5.94 -3.89
CA GLY A 48 3.21 6.86 -3.57
C GLY A 48 3.77 6.73 -2.15
N LEU A 49 3.14 5.88 -1.32
CA LEU A 49 3.43 5.72 0.10
C LEU A 49 4.23 4.45 0.39
N VAL A 50 3.95 3.35 -0.33
CA VAL A 50 4.49 2.03 0.02
C VAL A 50 6.02 2.01 0.06
N GLU A 51 6.70 2.54 -0.96
CA GLU A 51 8.17 2.53 -0.98
C GLU A 51 8.77 3.35 0.18
N PRO A 52 8.41 4.63 0.40
CA PRO A 52 8.87 5.38 1.57
C PRO A 52 8.58 4.68 2.90
N PHE A 53 7.37 4.12 3.07
CA PHE A 53 7.00 3.43 4.31
C PHE A 53 7.84 2.17 4.54
N VAL A 54 8.09 1.36 3.50
CA VAL A 54 8.96 0.18 3.58
C VAL A 54 10.39 0.55 3.95
N ARG A 55 10.89 1.67 3.44
CA ARG A 55 12.21 2.18 3.80
C ARG A 55 12.30 2.48 5.30
N GLU A 56 11.31 3.17 5.86
CA GLU A 56 11.25 3.50 7.30
C GLU A 56 11.02 2.26 8.17
N LEU A 57 10.26 1.27 7.69
CA LEU A 57 10.18 -0.05 8.34
C LEU A 57 11.56 -0.71 8.44
N GLY A 58 12.39 -0.60 7.41
CA GLY A 58 13.77 -1.08 7.44
C GLY A 58 14.58 -0.43 8.56
N VAL A 59 14.45 0.90 8.75
CA VAL A 59 15.14 1.62 9.82
C VAL A 59 14.65 1.17 11.21
N MET A 60 13.33 0.97 11.37
CA MET A 60 12.77 0.44 12.61
C MET A 60 13.28 -0.97 12.93
N LEU A 61 13.34 -1.84 11.93
CA LEU A 61 13.87 -3.21 12.09
C LEU A 61 15.38 -3.23 12.42
N GLU A 62 16.14 -2.17 12.09
CA GLU A 62 17.53 -2.00 12.53
C GLU A 62 17.67 -1.62 14.01
N GLY A 63 16.55 -1.33 14.70
CA GLY A 63 16.53 -1.03 16.14
C GLY A 63 16.06 0.39 16.47
N ASP A 64 15.61 1.17 15.49
CA ASP A 64 15.02 2.47 15.76
C ASP A 64 13.56 2.30 16.24
N ASP A 65 13.28 2.70 17.47
CA ASP A 65 11.94 2.53 18.07
C ASP A 65 10.97 3.66 17.71
N THR A 66 11.36 4.60 16.84
CA THR A 66 10.46 5.63 16.34
C THR A 66 9.49 5.09 15.28
N SER A 67 8.26 5.62 15.30
CA SER A 67 7.18 5.27 14.37
C SER A 67 7.63 5.41 12.91
N PRO A 68 7.59 4.32 12.11
CA PRO A 68 7.82 4.39 10.66
C PRO A 68 6.83 5.32 9.98
N TRP A 69 5.57 5.32 10.44
CA TRP A 69 4.51 6.15 9.89
C TRP A 69 4.80 7.65 10.04
N SER A 70 5.25 8.07 11.23
CA SER A 70 5.63 9.45 11.53
C SER A 70 6.83 9.94 10.74
N ARG A 71 7.71 9.04 10.28
CA ARG A 71 8.89 9.38 9.50
C ARG A 71 8.68 9.32 8.00
N THR A 72 7.59 8.71 7.56
CA THR A 72 7.32 8.47 6.14
C THR A 72 7.01 9.78 5.42
N LYS A 73 8.00 10.29 4.68
CA LYS A 73 7.87 11.49 3.85
C LYS A 73 7.31 11.12 2.48
N ALA A 74 5.98 11.06 2.38
CA ALA A 74 5.29 10.71 1.15
C ALA A 74 3.99 11.51 0.98
N VAL A 75 3.29 11.27 -0.13
CA VAL A 75 1.93 11.78 -0.36
C VAL A 75 0.94 10.64 -0.13
N LEU A 76 0.13 10.74 0.92
CA LEU A 76 -1.01 9.86 1.17
C LEU A 76 -2.23 10.43 0.46
N ARG A 77 -2.77 9.67 -0.49
CA ARG A 77 -3.95 10.03 -1.27
C ARG A 77 -5.17 9.35 -0.67
N LEU A 78 -6.15 10.12 -0.21
CA LEU A 78 -7.37 9.60 0.41
C LEU A 78 -8.59 10.02 -0.41
N SER A 79 -9.43 9.07 -0.79
CA SER A 79 -10.72 9.30 -1.44
C SER A 79 -11.84 9.06 -0.43
N PRO A 80 -12.54 10.11 0.02
CA PRO A 80 -13.74 9.98 0.84
C PRO A 80 -14.81 9.09 0.18
N GLU A 81 -14.90 9.10 -1.14
CA GLU A 81 -15.85 8.32 -1.94
C GLU A 81 -15.59 6.81 -1.84
N ARG A 82 -14.31 6.39 -1.90
CA ARG A 82 -13.93 4.98 -1.69
C ARG A 82 -14.11 4.54 -0.24
N GLY A 83 -13.96 5.48 0.70
CA GLY A 83 -14.18 5.25 2.13
C GLY A 83 -13.14 4.35 2.81
N ALA A 84 -13.33 4.13 4.11
CA ALA A 84 -12.36 3.42 4.95
C ALA A 84 -12.19 1.94 4.56
N ARG A 85 -13.23 1.30 4.04
CA ARG A 85 -13.18 -0.11 3.62
C ARG A 85 -12.10 -0.34 2.55
N ALA A 86 -12.10 0.46 1.50
CA ALA A 86 -11.09 0.35 0.45
C ALA A 86 -9.67 0.55 1.01
N LEU A 87 -9.50 1.49 1.94
CA LEU A 87 -8.22 1.74 2.61
C LEU A 87 -7.75 0.51 3.42
N HIS A 88 -8.66 -0.12 4.18
CA HIS A 88 -8.35 -1.37 4.90
C HIS A 88 -7.94 -2.49 3.96
N GLU A 89 -8.60 -2.64 2.81
CA GLU A 89 -8.25 -3.65 1.80
C GLU A 89 -6.82 -3.42 1.25
N GLU A 90 -6.46 -2.17 0.94
CA GLU A 90 -5.11 -1.84 0.46
C GLU A 90 -4.03 -2.11 1.51
N PHE A 91 -4.24 -1.72 2.76
CA PHE A 91 -3.31 -2.01 3.86
C PHE A 91 -3.26 -3.50 4.20
N SER A 92 -4.35 -4.24 4.06
CA SER A 92 -4.37 -5.69 4.26
C SER A 92 -3.57 -6.42 3.19
N ALA A 93 -3.58 -5.93 1.95
CA ALA A 93 -2.71 -6.43 0.89
C ALA A 93 -1.24 -6.07 1.16
N LEU A 94 -0.96 -4.86 1.65
CA LEU A 94 0.38 -4.45 2.05
C LEU A 94 0.92 -5.32 3.19
N ARG A 95 0.13 -5.55 4.25
CA ARG A 95 0.50 -6.40 5.38
C ARG A 95 0.96 -7.79 4.92
N ARG A 96 0.13 -8.44 4.10
CA ARG A 96 0.43 -9.77 3.54
C ARG A 96 1.76 -9.74 2.79
N CYS A 97 1.93 -8.79 1.87
CA CYS A 97 3.17 -8.64 1.12
C CYS A 97 4.41 -8.46 2.01
N LEU A 98 4.30 -7.67 3.10
CA LEU A 98 5.43 -7.40 4.00
C LEU A 98 5.77 -8.61 4.87
N VAL A 99 4.76 -9.30 5.39
CA VAL A 99 4.96 -10.52 6.20
C VAL A 99 5.52 -11.65 5.35
N ASP A 100 5.03 -11.84 4.14
CA ASP A 100 5.54 -12.84 3.19
C ASP A 100 6.99 -12.52 2.81
N ALA A 101 7.31 -11.25 2.54
CA ALA A 101 8.67 -10.82 2.27
C ALA A 101 9.60 -11.04 3.48
N ALA A 102 9.13 -10.75 4.70
CA ALA A 102 9.88 -11.00 5.91
C ALA A 102 10.17 -12.49 6.09
N GLU A 103 9.21 -13.35 5.82
CA GLU A 103 9.39 -14.81 5.88
C GLU A 103 10.43 -15.32 4.89
N VAL A 104 10.34 -14.89 3.62
CA VAL A 104 11.30 -15.25 2.56
C VAL A 104 12.72 -14.79 2.90
N LEU A 105 12.87 -13.63 3.55
CA LEU A 105 14.16 -13.08 3.95
C LEU A 105 14.66 -13.64 5.29
N GLY A 106 13.92 -14.55 5.92
CA GLY A 106 14.30 -15.23 7.16
C GLY A 106 14.06 -14.42 8.44
N GLY A 107 13.16 -13.43 8.39
CA GLY A 107 12.66 -12.68 9.55
C GLY A 107 11.93 -13.58 10.54
N GLY A 108 12.13 -13.32 11.83
CA GLY A 108 11.48 -14.07 12.91
C GLY A 108 10.10 -13.53 13.27
N ASP A 109 9.42 -14.20 14.19
CA ASP A 109 8.09 -13.79 14.66
C ASP A 109 8.10 -12.36 15.25
N GLY A 110 9.16 -11.99 15.97
CA GLY A 110 9.33 -10.64 16.49
C GLY A 110 9.41 -9.56 15.38
N ASP A 111 10.03 -9.87 14.23
CA ASP A 111 10.08 -8.95 13.09
C ASP A 111 8.68 -8.82 12.46
N LYS A 112 7.98 -9.95 12.29
CA LYS A 112 6.61 -9.99 11.76
C LYS A 112 5.64 -9.23 12.68
N GLU A 113 5.78 -9.35 14.00
CA GLU A 113 5.01 -8.58 14.97
C GLU A 113 5.27 -7.08 14.88
N ARG A 114 6.54 -6.66 14.75
CA ARG A 114 6.88 -5.23 14.58
C ARG A 114 6.30 -4.67 13.28
N ILE A 115 6.37 -5.42 12.19
CA ILE A 115 5.74 -5.07 10.91
C ILE A 115 4.23 -4.93 11.08
N ASN A 116 3.58 -5.90 11.72
CA ASN A 116 2.14 -5.85 11.96
C ASN A 116 1.73 -4.61 12.75
N ARG A 117 2.40 -4.33 13.88
CA ARG A 117 2.12 -3.13 14.70
C ARG A 117 2.28 -1.84 13.91
N ALA A 118 3.33 -1.73 13.09
CA ALA A 118 3.54 -0.54 12.27
C ALA A 118 2.46 -0.37 11.19
N VAL A 119 1.95 -1.48 10.62
CA VAL A 119 0.84 -1.43 9.67
C VAL A 119 -0.49 -1.10 10.37
N ASP A 120 -0.74 -1.63 11.56
CA ASP A 120 -1.92 -1.29 12.38
C ASP A 120 -1.95 0.20 12.69
N GLU A 121 -0.83 0.76 13.16
CA GLU A 121 -0.67 2.19 13.42
C GLU A 121 -0.92 3.05 12.16
N ALA A 122 -0.40 2.63 11.01
CA ALA A 122 -0.59 3.30 9.73
C ALA A 122 -2.06 3.29 9.29
N VAL A 123 -2.75 2.16 9.45
CA VAL A 123 -4.18 2.00 9.15
C VAL A 123 -5.02 2.93 10.00
N ASP A 124 -4.85 2.86 11.32
CA ASP A 124 -5.63 3.67 12.27
C ASP A 124 -5.44 5.17 11.99
N SER A 125 -4.20 5.57 11.73
CA SER A 125 -3.87 6.96 11.43
C SER A 125 -4.46 7.41 10.09
N ALA A 126 -4.37 6.58 9.05
CA ALA A 126 -4.93 6.91 7.74
C ALA A 126 -6.47 6.96 7.76
N VAL A 127 -7.13 6.10 8.54
CA VAL A 127 -8.59 6.13 8.75
C VAL A 127 -9.01 7.39 9.51
N ALA A 128 -8.31 7.77 10.58
CA ALA A 128 -8.59 9.02 11.29
C ALA A 128 -8.40 10.25 10.38
N LEU A 129 -7.37 10.26 9.54
CA LEU A 129 -7.17 11.31 8.54
C LEU A 129 -8.32 11.35 7.51
N LEU A 130 -8.80 10.20 7.04
CA LEU A 130 -9.94 10.11 6.14
C LEU A 130 -11.22 10.67 6.77
N GLN A 131 -11.46 10.36 8.05
CA GLN A 131 -12.60 10.91 8.79
C GLN A 131 -12.50 12.44 8.90
N ARG A 132 -11.31 12.98 9.16
CA ARG A 132 -11.09 14.43 9.24
C ARG A 132 -11.24 15.18 7.93
N LEU A 133 -11.00 14.52 6.79
CA LEU A 133 -11.32 15.11 5.48
C LEU A 133 -12.83 15.31 5.31
N ARG A 134 -13.66 14.47 5.94
CA ARG A 134 -15.13 14.58 5.90
C ARG A 134 -15.70 15.50 6.97
N ASP A 135 -15.09 15.51 8.15
CA ASP A 135 -15.47 16.37 9.27
C ASP A 135 -14.22 16.87 10.01
N SER A 136 -13.92 18.16 9.84
CA SER A 136 -12.74 18.79 10.43
C SER A 136 -12.76 18.85 11.96
N ARG A 137 -13.91 18.59 12.60
CA ARG A 137 -14.08 18.59 14.06
C ARG A 137 -13.67 17.28 14.72
N VAL A 138 -13.50 16.21 13.94
CA VAL A 138 -13.03 14.91 14.45
C VAL A 138 -11.58 15.02 14.93
N GLU A 139 -11.27 14.33 16.01
CA GLU A 139 -9.93 14.29 16.59
C GLU A 139 -8.89 13.74 15.59
N GLY A 140 -7.66 14.25 15.68
CA GLY A 140 -6.54 13.83 14.83
C GLY A 140 -6.13 12.37 15.03
N PRO A 141 -5.31 11.82 14.11
CA PRO A 141 -4.68 10.53 14.36
C PRO A 141 -3.77 10.64 15.59
N ARG A 142 -3.72 9.57 16.39
CA ARG A 142 -2.81 9.48 17.56
C ARG A 142 -1.35 9.59 17.14
N VAL A 143 -1.02 9.02 15.98
CA VAL A 143 0.31 9.08 15.39
C VAL A 143 0.24 9.91 14.11
N PRO A 144 0.95 11.04 14.04
CA PRO A 144 0.91 11.89 12.86
C PRO A 144 1.55 11.18 11.67
N PHE A 145 1.04 11.45 10.46
CA PHE A 145 1.72 11.05 9.24
C PHE A 145 2.87 12.02 8.95
N GLY A 146 4.04 11.51 8.59
CA GLY A 146 5.24 12.32 8.33
C GLY A 146 5.24 13.12 7.02
N GLY A 147 4.20 12.95 6.19
CA GLY A 147 4.10 13.52 4.86
C GLY A 147 2.86 14.37 4.62
N LEU A 148 2.54 14.56 3.35
CA LEU A 148 1.38 15.33 2.92
C LEU A 148 0.17 14.41 2.73
N VAL A 149 -0.97 14.80 3.30
CA VAL A 149 -2.26 14.14 3.06
C VAL A 149 -3.02 14.96 2.04
N VAL A 150 -3.49 14.33 0.97
CA VAL A 150 -4.29 14.99 -0.07
C VAL A 150 -5.56 14.22 -0.32
N GLU A 151 -6.64 14.98 -0.53
CA GLU A 151 -7.88 14.42 -1.07
C GLU A 151 -7.68 14.03 -2.53
N TYR A 152 -8.11 12.83 -2.89
CA TYR A 152 -7.96 12.27 -4.22
C TYR A 152 -9.31 12.01 -4.86
N PHE A 153 -9.57 12.72 -5.96
CA PHE A 153 -10.74 12.54 -6.80
C PHE A 153 -10.38 11.66 -7.99
N GLU A 154 -11.06 10.53 -8.12
CA GLU A 154 -10.96 9.73 -9.33
C GLU A 154 -11.51 10.51 -10.52
N ARG A 155 -10.73 10.61 -11.61
CA ARG A 155 -11.31 11.05 -12.87
C ARG A 155 -12.27 9.97 -13.35
N PRO A 156 -13.52 10.30 -13.71
CA PRO A 156 -14.41 9.34 -14.35
C PRO A 156 -13.70 8.83 -15.60
N SER A 157 -13.37 7.54 -15.59
CA SER A 157 -12.86 6.85 -16.75
C SER A 157 -13.89 7.03 -17.86
N ARG A 158 -13.49 7.68 -18.95
CA ARG A 158 -14.31 7.74 -20.16
C ARG A 158 -14.52 6.30 -20.61
N VAL A 159 -15.65 5.72 -20.24
CA VAL A 159 -16.17 4.50 -20.86
C VAL A 159 -16.11 4.78 -22.36
N ARG A 160 -15.22 4.07 -23.04
CA ARG A 160 -15.10 4.14 -24.50
C ARG A 160 -16.45 3.62 -25.00
N HIS A 161 -17.36 4.55 -25.30
CA HIS A 161 -18.65 4.24 -25.86
C HIS A 161 -18.37 3.57 -27.21
N VAL A 162 -18.42 2.24 -27.25
CA VAL A 162 -18.42 1.51 -28.51
C VAL A 162 -19.76 1.88 -29.14
N PRO A 163 -19.78 2.56 -30.30
CA PRO A 163 -21.03 2.79 -31.00
C PRO A 163 -21.62 1.43 -31.38
N PRO A 164 -22.91 1.17 -31.18
CA PRO A 164 -23.55 -0.04 -31.70
C PRO A 164 -23.63 0.10 -33.22
N GLY A 165 -22.57 -0.29 -33.93
CA GLY A 165 -22.50 -0.02 -35.36
C GLY A 165 -21.17 -0.36 -36.01
N SER A 166 -20.63 -1.56 -35.79
CA SER A 166 -19.76 -2.18 -36.79
C SER A 166 -20.35 -3.52 -37.18
N ARG A 167 -21.35 -3.46 -38.07
CA ARG A 167 -21.70 -4.58 -38.94
C ARG A 167 -20.48 -4.81 -39.83
N ASP A 168 -19.66 -5.80 -39.50
CA ASP A 168 -18.70 -6.34 -40.45
C ASP A 168 -19.50 -7.10 -41.52
N GLY A 169 -19.76 -6.39 -42.61
CA GLY A 169 -20.08 -6.99 -43.89
C GLY A 169 -18.81 -7.65 -44.43
N ARG A 170 -18.83 -8.98 -44.53
CA ARG A 170 -18.06 -9.82 -45.47
C ARG A 170 -18.40 -11.28 -45.22
N THR A 171 -19.52 -11.73 -45.77
CA THR A 171 -19.70 -13.15 -46.08
C THR A 171 -18.85 -13.50 -47.30
N ALA A 172 -18.16 -14.63 -47.16
CA ALA A 172 -17.06 -15.10 -47.97
C ALA A 172 -17.43 -15.44 -49.42
N MET A 173 -16.48 -15.22 -50.34
CA MET A 173 -16.34 -16.05 -51.54
C MET A 173 -15.63 -17.34 -51.13
N HIS A 174 -16.23 -18.48 -51.46
CA HIS A 174 -15.62 -19.62 -52.17
C HIS A 174 -16.70 -20.62 -52.55
#